data_AF-A9VCJ3-F1
#
_entry.id   AF-A9VCJ3-F1
#
_cell.length_a   1.000
_cell.length_b   1.000
_cell.length_c   1.000
_cell.angle_alpha   90.00
_cell.angle_beta   90.00
_cell.angle_gamma   90.00
#
_symmetry.space_group_name_H-M   'P 1'
#
loop_
_entity.id
_entity.type
_entity.pdbx_description
1 polymer ?
#
loop_
_entity_poly.entity_id
_entity_poly.type
_entity_poly.pdbx_seq_one_letter_code
_entity_poly.pdbx_strand_id
1 'polypeptide(L)'
;MAAPPRSLSAITALKQRCEDRLKHDEAKVKFLQDSVDTTSKTVDSMVGSARASQRLRSRDNLKKLLDLAKHVETYYGASIKLAPILEPGPAYNLEGYLAALKQLEEANLYFQRNNPRHPDVAHIQTLRRRAHQMMEKEFTTLVERFSVAADRDAVVMALEEQERDLERHGRLGEAPLALESDTVETLAGLVGWLEQTDEHAQCVKQYVKQRSRCMNDLMATARDESPLITPQSSLPRARSQINSKTPTRGFLRRPSEVRARRNTEASVLGRSHDSAAINYVQGTDPVLQHIRAFLAGARQELTLVQNIFSEDLQAAILHDVVLPAMEALRTSVRTMLDNSNRHLTEHSFFNLLNIYDVVTELHRKEPCFAAVLRYTEDGMFQAYMGMMLSVAEFGRRVTLEFQDMINTDASKKLPLDATVNELTAQALKFVNHAIDYREAVATVLRPDLAATRGELNWLKGEDANNMFCDWLRPVISTLTSNLLRKSRGYEDESVAAVFLLNNYSYIVRSLDSERFRDVMGQAASA
;
A
#
# COMPACT_ATOMS: atom_id res chain seq x y z
N MET A 1 -51.01 -136.02 -32.13
CA MET A 1 -51.42 -134.64 -32.51
C MET A 1 -50.22 -133.73 -32.29
N ALA A 2 -49.70 -133.14 -33.35
CA ALA A 2 -48.42 -132.41 -33.34
C ALA A 2 -48.62 -130.93 -32.96
N ALA A 3 -47.82 -130.47 -31.99
CA ALA A 3 -47.48 -129.07 -31.80
C ALA A 3 -46.02 -129.02 -31.31
N PRO A 4 -45.03 -128.61 -32.14
CA PRO A 4 -43.72 -128.24 -31.64
C PRO A 4 -43.77 -126.74 -31.20
N PRO A 5 -42.75 -126.20 -30.52
CA PRO A 5 -42.66 -126.27 -29.07
C PRO A 5 -42.63 -124.87 -28.43
N ARG A 6 -43.08 -124.76 -27.17
CA ARG A 6 -42.97 -123.55 -26.33
C ARG A 6 -41.52 -123.02 -26.14
N SER A 7 -40.50 -123.76 -26.54
CA SER A 7 -39.08 -123.39 -26.39
C SER A 7 -38.52 -122.53 -27.52
N LEU A 8 -38.97 -122.68 -28.77
CA LEU A 8 -38.38 -122.00 -29.91
C LEU A 8 -38.81 -120.53 -30.00
N SER A 9 -40.08 -120.23 -29.70
CA SER A 9 -40.58 -118.84 -29.63
C SER A 9 -39.96 -118.05 -28.47
N ALA A 10 -39.73 -118.70 -27.32
CA ALA A 10 -39.08 -118.11 -26.16
C ALA A 10 -37.60 -117.77 -26.41
N ILE A 11 -36.88 -118.64 -27.15
CA ILE A 11 -35.49 -118.40 -27.55
C ILE A 11 -35.40 -117.25 -28.57
N THR A 12 -36.28 -117.18 -29.57
CA THR A 12 -36.32 -116.03 -30.50
C THR A 12 -36.71 -114.73 -29.80
N ALA A 13 -37.64 -114.75 -28.84
CA ALA A 13 -38.00 -113.57 -28.06
C ALA A 13 -36.85 -113.09 -27.15
N LEU A 14 -36.11 -114.02 -26.53
CA LEU A 14 -34.89 -113.69 -25.77
C LEU A 14 -33.78 -113.15 -26.67
N LYS A 15 -33.58 -113.73 -27.86
CA LYS A 15 -32.62 -113.24 -28.85
C LYS A 15 -32.96 -111.81 -29.28
N GLN A 16 -34.22 -111.55 -29.61
CA GLN A 16 -34.70 -110.21 -29.96
C GLN A 16 -34.47 -109.22 -28.82
N ARG A 17 -34.77 -109.61 -27.57
CA ARG A 17 -34.56 -108.77 -26.38
C ARG A 17 -33.08 -108.48 -26.12
N CYS A 18 -32.20 -109.44 -26.39
CA CYS A 18 -30.75 -109.25 -26.33
C CYS A 18 -30.24 -108.34 -27.46
N GLU A 19 -30.76 -108.49 -28.69
CA GLU A 19 -30.43 -107.60 -29.81
C GLU A 19 -30.93 -106.17 -29.58
N ASP A 20 -32.13 -105.99 -29.03
CA ASP A 20 -32.68 -104.67 -28.71
C ASP A 20 -31.88 -104.02 -27.56
N ARG A 21 -31.46 -104.81 -26.56
CA ARG A 21 -30.53 -104.34 -25.52
C ARG A 21 -29.17 -103.97 -26.09
N LEU A 22 -28.63 -104.77 -27.01
CA LEU A 22 -27.35 -104.48 -27.66
C LEU A 22 -27.43 -103.19 -28.46
N LYS A 23 -28.49 -102.98 -29.24
CA LYS A 23 -28.75 -101.73 -29.98
C LYS A 23 -28.91 -100.53 -29.05
N HIS A 24 -29.58 -100.71 -27.92
CA HIS A 24 -29.73 -99.66 -26.90
C HIS A 24 -28.40 -99.30 -26.24
N ASP A 25 -27.59 -100.31 -25.93
CA ASP A 25 -26.26 -100.12 -25.36
C ASP A 25 -25.29 -99.50 -26.38
N GLU A 26 -25.36 -99.88 -27.67
CA GLU A 26 -24.63 -99.24 -28.78
C GLU A 26 -25.04 -97.78 -28.97
N ALA A 27 -26.34 -97.47 -28.91
CA ALA A 27 -26.84 -96.10 -28.99
C ALA A 27 -26.38 -95.25 -27.80
N LYS A 28 -26.36 -95.83 -26.59
CA LYS A 28 -25.80 -95.18 -25.39
C LYS A 28 -24.30 -94.93 -25.52
N VAL A 29 -23.54 -95.90 -26.00
CA VAL A 29 -22.09 -95.75 -26.21
C VAL A 29 -21.84 -94.65 -27.23
N LYS A 30 -22.59 -94.62 -28.34
CA LYS A 30 -22.48 -93.56 -29.35
C LYS A 30 -22.82 -92.18 -28.78
N PHE A 31 -23.89 -92.07 -27.99
CA PHE A 31 -24.25 -90.81 -27.32
C PHE A 31 -23.18 -90.34 -26.33
N LEU A 32 -22.59 -91.26 -25.56
CA LEU A 32 -21.48 -90.94 -24.65
C LEU A 32 -20.24 -90.52 -25.44
N GLN A 33 -19.95 -91.17 -26.56
CA GLN A 33 -18.86 -90.80 -27.48
C GLN A 33 -19.05 -89.38 -28.00
N ASP A 34 -20.23 -89.07 -28.55
CA ASP A 34 -20.56 -87.74 -29.08
C ASP A 34 -20.53 -86.67 -27.97
N SER A 35 -20.96 -87.01 -26.75
CA SER A 35 -20.90 -86.11 -25.59
C SER A 35 -19.47 -85.89 -25.09
N VAL A 36 -18.60 -86.91 -25.14
CA VAL A 36 -17.17 -86.78 -24.80
C VAL A 36 -16.45 -85.96 -25.86
N ASP A 37 -16.74 -86.18 -27.14
CA ASP A 37 -16.16 -85.40 -28.24
C ASP A 37 -16.59 -83.94 -28.18
N THR A 38 -17.85 -83.68 -27.84
CA THR A 38 -18.37 -82.32 -27.66
C THR A 38 -17.73 -81.64 -26.45
N THR A 39 -17.64 -82.32 -25.30
CA THR A 39 -16.99 -81.75 -24.10
C THR A 39 -15.50 -81.52 -24.33
N SER A 40 -14.80 -82.45 -24.98
CA SER A 40 -13.38 -82.30 -25.38
C SER A 40 -13.15 -81.05 -26.23
N LYS A 41 -13.95 -80.85 -27.29
CA LYS A 41 -13.90 -79.64 -28.14
C LYS A 41 -14.15 -78.35 -27.35
N THR A 42 -15.10 -78.35 -26.41
CA THR A 42 -15.36 -77.18 -25.57
C THR A 42 -14.22 -76.89 -24.60
N VAL A 43 -13.62 -77.91 -24.00
CA VAL A 43 -12.47 -77.79 -23.10
C VAL A 43 -11.26 -77.25 -23.85
N ASP A 44 -10.97 -77.76 -25.04
CA ASP A 44 -9.86 -77.26 -25.88
C ASP A 44 -10.06 -75.79 -26.28
N SER A 45 -11.29 -75.40 -26.62
CA SER A 45 -11.65 -73.99 -26.90
C SER A 45 -11.50 -73.10 -25.66
N MET A 46 -11.95 -73.57 -24.49
CA MET A 46 -11.80 -72.84 -23.22
C MET A 46 -10.33 -72.71 -22.80
N VAL A 47 -9.52 -73.76 -22.94
CA VAL A 47 -8.07 -73.75 -22.67
C VAL A 47 -7.36 -72.81 -23.65
N GLY A 48 -7.75 -72.81 -24.94
CA GLY A 48 -7.27 -71.86 -25.93
C GLY A 48 -7.57 -70.40 -25.56
N SER A 49 -8.81 -70.11 -25.16
CA SER A 49 -9.26 -68.79 -24.71
C SER A 49 -8.57 -68.35 -23.40
N ALA A 50 -8.39 -69.25 -22.44
CA ALA A 50 -7.68 -68.99 -21.20
C ALA A 50 -6.19 -68.68 -21.44
N ARG A 51 -5.52 -69.45 -22.32
CA ARG A 51 -4.15 -69.18 -22.74
C ARG A 51 -4.04 -67.85 -23.50
N ALA A 52 -5.00 -67.51 -24.36
CA ALA A 52 -5.04 -66.23 -25.05
C ALA A 52 -5.21 -65.06 -24.06
N SER A 53 -6.11 -65.20 -23.09
CA SER A 53 -6.35 -64.22 -22.02
C SER A 53 -5.11 -64.02 -21.15
N GLN A 54 -4.41 -65.10 -20.80
CA GLN A 54 -3.16 -65.02 -20.04
C GLN A 54 -2.04 -64.33 -20.84
N ARG A 55 -1.92 -64.61 -22.14
CA ARG A 55 -0.99 -63.90 -23.04
C ARG A 55 -1.31 -62.41 -23.14
N LEU A 56 -2.58 -62.02 -23.19
CA LEU A 56 -3.00 -60.62 -23.21
C LEU A 56 -2.56 -59.90 -21.93
N ARG A 57 -2.86 -60.50 -20.76
CA ARG A 57 -2.43 -59.98 -19.46
C ARG A 57 -0.91 -59.85 -19.36
N SER A 58 -0.16 -60.84 -19.83
CA SER A 58 1.31 -60.78 -19.88
C SER A 58 1.81 -59.65 -20.78
N ARG A 59 1.17 -59.42 -21.95
CA ARG A 59 1.51 -58.29 -22.83
C ARG A 59 1.21 -56.95 -22.16
N ASP A 60 0.10 -56.82 -21.46
CA ASP A 60 -0.26 -55.58 -20.76
C ASP A 60 0.69 -55.32 -19.59
N ASN A 61 1.10 -56.36 -18.86
CA ASN A 61 2.10 -56.24 -17.81
C ASN A 61 3.47 -55.81 -18.37
N LEU A 62 3.89 -56.37 -19.52
CA LEU A 62 5.12 -55.97 -20.20
C LEU A 62 5.07 -54.52 -20.69
N LYS A 63 3.92 -54.06 -21.21
CA LYS A 63 3.74 -52.65 -21.59
C LYS A 63 3.88 -51.73 -20.38
N LYS A 64 3.21 -52.04 -19.27
CA LYS A 64 3.33 -51.26 -18.03
C LYS A 64 4.77 -51.22 -17.51
N LEU A 65 5.48 -52.34 -17.57
CA LEU A 65 6.90 -52.41 -17.18
C LEU A 65 7.76 -51.54 -18.10
N LEU A 66 7.52 -51.58 -19.42
CA LEU A 66 8.22 -50.75 -20.39
C LEU A 66 7.95 -49.26 -20.16
N ASP A 67 6.71 -48.89 -19.87
CA ASP A 67 6.34 -47.50 -19.58
C ASP A 67 6.99 -47.02 -18.27
N LEU A 68 7.03 -47.87 -17.25
CA LEU A 68 7.75 -47.59 -16.01
C LEU A 68 9.25 -47.44 -16.24
N ALA A 69 9.86 -48.31 -17.06
CA ALA A 69 11.27 -48.24 -17.39
C ALA A 69 11.62 -46.96 -18.17
N LYS A 70 10.79 -46.59 -19.16
CA LYS A 70 10.92 -45.32 -19.89
C LYS A 70 10.79 -44.11 -18.96
N HIS A 71 9.85 -44.16 -18.03
CA HIS A 71 9.68 -43.09 -17.05
C HIS A 71 10.92 -42.96 -16.15
N VAL A 72 11.46 -44.08 -15.66
CA VAL A 72 12.71 -44.07 -14.89
C VAL A 72 13.90 -43.54 -15.70
N GLU A 73 14.00 -43.90 -16.99
CA GLU A 73 15.04 -43.40 -17.90
C GLU A 73 15.00 -41.86 -18.06
N THR A 74 13.86 -41.21 -17.84
CA THR A 74 13.78 -39.74 -17.86
C THR A 74 14.58 -39.08 -16.74
N TYR A 75 14.70 -39.72 -15.57
CA TYR A 75 15.45 -39.19 -14.43
C TYR A 75 16.96 -39.34 -14.58
N TYR A 76 17.41 -40.43 -15.21
CA TYR A 76 18.83 -40.66 -15.45
C TYR A 76 19.36 -39.71 -16.54
N GLY A 77 20.47 -39.03 -16.23
CA GLY A 77 21.02 -37.99 -17.09
C GLY A 77 20.14 -36.75 -17.24
N ALA A 78 19.12 -36.56 -16.38
CA ALA A 78 18.26 -35.37 -16.39
C ALA A 78 19.07 -34.08 -16.25
N SER A 79 20.11 -34.06 -15.40
CA SER A 79 21.00 -32.91 -15.25
C SER A 79 21.69 -32.51 -16.55
N ILE A 80 22.11 -33.47 -17.37
CA ILE A 80 22.77 -33.22 -18.66
C ILE A 80 21.75 -32.72 -19.69
N LYS A 81 20.56 -33.35 -19.73
CA LYS A 81 19.50 -32.99 -20.68
C LYS A 81 18.91 -31.60 -20.40
N LEU A 82 18.78 -31.22 -19.13
CA LEU A 82 18.12 -29.98 -18.69
C LEU A 82 19.10 -28.81 -18.54
N ALA A 83 20.40 -29.05 -18.38
CA ALA A 83 21.40 -27.99 -18.26
C ALA A 83 21.34 -26.91 -19.36
N PRO A 84 21.18 -27.23 -20.66
CA PRO A 84 21.10 -26.21 -21.71
C PRO A 84 19.92 -25.24 -21.57
N ILE A 85 18.86 -25.65 -20.87
CA ILE A 85 17.67 -24.83 -20.61
C ILE A 85 17.86 -24.02 -19.32
N LEU A 86 18.47 -24.62 -18.29
CA LEU A 86 18.61 -24.02 -16.95
C LEU A 86 19.84 -23.11 -16.78
N GLU A 87 20.93 -23.36 -17.51
CA GLU A 87 22.14 -22.54 -17.38
C GLU A 87 22.02 -21.10 -17.93
N PRO A 88 21.28 -20.82 -19.02
CA PRO A 88 21.07 -19.46 -19.51
C PRO A 88 20.27 -18.56 -18.55
N GLY A 89 19.44 -19.16 -17.68
CA GLY A 89 18.54 -18.43 -16.78
C GLY A 89 17.13 -18.20 -17.37
N PRO A 90 16.20 -17.69 -16.55
CA PRO A 90 14.77 -17.61 -16.90
C PRO A 90 14.36 -16.41 -17.77
N ALA A 91 15.26 -15.45 -18.04
CA ALA A 91 14.94 -14.14 -18.63
C ALA A 91 14.09 -14.16 -19.91
N TYR A 92 14.33 -15.12 -20.81
CA TYR A 92 13.65 -15.19 -22.11
C TYR A 92 12.46 -16.16 -22.15
N ASN A 93 12.41 -17.13 -21.24
CA ASN A 93 11.40 -18.18 -21.24
C ASN A 93 11.21 -18.72 -19.82
N LEU A 94 10.47 -17.96 -19.01
CA LEU A 94 10.17 -18.35 -17.64
C LEU A 94 9.38 -19.67 -17.58
N GLU A 95 8.36 -19.84 -18.40
CA GLU A 95 7.51 -21.04 -18.38
C GLU A 95 8.32 -22.31 -18.68
N GLY A 96 9.13 -22.29 -19.75
CA GLY A 96 10.01 -23.40 -20.10
C GLY A 96 11.09 -23.66 -19.05
N TYR A 97 11.60 -22.61 -18.42
CA TYR A 97 12.57 -22.72 -17.34
C TYR A 97 11.98 -23.39 -16.09
N LEU A 98 10.78 -22.95 -15.66
CA LEU A 98 10.06 -23.54 -14.53
C LEU A 98 9.68 -25.00 -14.81
N ALA A 99 9.25 -25.32 -16.04
CA ALA A 99 8.94 -26.70 -16.43
C ALA A 99 10.19 -27.60 -16.38
N ALA A 100 11.34 -27.12 -16.86
CA ALA A 100 12.61 -27.84 -16.77
C ALA A 100 13.07 -28.02 -15.31
N LEU A 101 12.91 -26.99 -14.47
CA LEU A 101 13.28 -27.05 -13.06
C LEU A 101 12.39 -28.01 -12.28
N LYS A 102 11.10 -28.07 -12.59
CA LYS A 102 10.17 -29.08 -12.06
C LYS A 102 10.61 -30.50 -12.39
N GLN A 103 10.97 -30.77 -13.65
CA GLN A 103 11.50 -32.09 -14.03
C GLN A 103 12.80 -32.43 -13.27
N LEU A 104 13.65 -31.44 -13.03
CA LEU A 104 14.88 -31.61 -12.23
C LEU A 104 14.56 -31.95 -10.76
N GLU A 105 13.57 -31.30 -10.14
CA GLU A 105 13.14 -31.60 -8.76
C GLU A 105 12.46 -32.97 -8.65
N GLU A 106 11.64 -33.37 -9.63
CA GLU A 106 11.08 -34.72 -9.69
C GLU A 106 12.18 -35.79 -9.77
N ALA A 107 13.22 -35.55 -10.57
CA ALA A 107 14.39 -36.42 -10.63
C ALA A 107 15.16 -36.47 -9.31
N ASN A 108 15.36 -35.32 -8.65
CA ASN A 108 16.01 -35.22 -7.35
C ASN A 108 15.24 -36.04 -6.29
N LEU A 109 13.92 -35.88 -6.21
CA LEU A 109 13.06 -36.61 -5.29
C LEU A 109 13.07 -38.13 -5.57
N TYR A 110 13.06 -38.53 -6.84
CA TYR A 110 13.17 -39.93 -7.24
C TYR A 110 14.46 -40.57 -6.72
N PHE A 111 15.62 -39.93 -6.94
CA PHE A 111 16.89 -40.48 -6.49
C PHE A 111 17.02 -40.47 -4.96
N GLN A 112 16.55 -39.42 -4.28
CA GLN A 112 16.55 -39.37 -2.81
C GLN A 112 15.74 -40.52 -2.18
N ARG A 113 14.65 -40.96 -2.83
CA ARG A 113 13.83 -42.07 -2.34
C ARG A 113 14.39 -43.45 -2.70
N ASN A 114 14.94 -43.60 -3.90
CA ASN A 114 15.28 -44.91 -4.45
C ASN A 114 16.78 -45.23 -4.41
N ASN A 115 17.64 -44.26 -4.71
CA ASN A 115 19.09 -44.47 -4.75
C ASN A 115 19.88 -43.19 -4.38
N PRO A 116 19.99 -42.87 -3.08
CA PRO A 116 20.60 -41.61 -2.61
C PRO A 116 22.09 -41.48 -2.90
N ARG A 117 22.80 -42.60 -3.11
CA ARG A 117 24.24 -42.64 -3.35
C ARG A 117 24.62 -42.60 -4.82
N HIS A 118 23.64 -42.43 -5.71
CA HIS A 118 23.88 -42.36 -7.15
C HIS A 118 24.67 -41.08 -7.51
N PRO A 119 25.68 -41.14 -8.40
CA PRO A 119 26.49 -39.97 -8.77
C PRO A 119 25.67 -38.82 -9.39
N ASP A 120 24.55 -39.12 -10.05
CA ASP A 120 23.67 -38.09 -10.63
C ASP A 120 23.06 -37.17 -9.56
N VAL A 121 22.89 -37.62 -8.31
CA VAL A 121 22.32 -36.80 -7.23
C VAL A 121 23.15 -35.54 -7.01
N ALA A 122 24.48 -35.67 -6.96
CA ALA A 122 25.37 -34.53 -6.76
C ALA A 122 25.29 -33.53 -7.94
N HIS A 123 25.16 -34.04 -9.17
CA HIS A 123 25.05 -33.22 -10.37
C HIS A 123 23.70 -32.49 -10.42
N ILE A 124 22.61 -33.20 -10.12
CA ILE A 124 21.24 -32.65 -10.04
C ILE A 124 21.18 -31.56 -8.97
N GLN A 125 21.70 -31.80 -7.77
CA GLN A 125 21.72 -30.82 -6.68
C GLN A 125 22.55 -29.58 -7.02
N THR A 126 23.68 -29.75 -7.72
CA THR A 126 24.52 -28.64 -8.15
C THR A 126 23.80 -27.79 -9.21
N LEU A 127 23.19 -28.42 -10.21
CA LEU A 127 22.42 -27.73 -11.24
C LEU A 127 21.20 -27.02 -10.65
N ARG A 128 20.48 -27.68 -9.73
CA ARG A 128 19.34 -27.11 -9.01
C ARG A 128 19.73 -25.84 -8.26
N ARG A 129 20.82 -25.89 -7.46
CA ARG A 129 21.31 -24.71 -6.73
C ARG A 129 21.65 -23.56 -7.68
N ARG A 130 22.33 -23.85 -8.79
CA ARG A 130 22.65 -22.85 -9.81
C ARG A 130 21.38 -22.28 -10.45
N ALA A 131 20.38 -23.11 -10.71
CA ALA A 131 19.12 -22.67 -11.30
C ALA A 131 18.34 -21.73 -10.36
N HIS A 132 18.26 -22.01 -9.06
CA HIS A 132 17.66 -21.09 -8.09
C HIS A 132 18.45 -19.78 -7.97
N GLN A 133 19.80 -19.83 -7.98
CA GLN A 133 20.63 -18.62 -8.00
C GLN A 133 20.37 -17.75 -9.25
N MET A 134 20.15 -18.36 -10.41
CA MET A 134 19.80 -17.64 -11.64
C MET A 134 18.40 -17.01 -11.57
N MET A 135 17.44 -17.66 -10.91
CA MET A 135 16.12 -17.09 -10.64
C MET A 135 16.21 -15.89 -9.70
N GLU A 136 16.94 -16.03 -8.59
CA GLU A 136 17.17 -14.93 -7.64
C GLU A 136 17.83 -13.73 -8.31
N LYS A 137 18.84 -14.00 -9.15
CA LYS A 137 19.53 -12.97 -9.93
C LYS A 137 18.61 -12.28 -10.92
N GLU A 138 17.77 -13.04 -11.64
CA GLU A 138 16.81 -12.45 -12.58
C GLU A 138 15.78 -11.60 -11.85
N PHE A 139 15.21 -12.11 -10.75
CA PHE A 139 14.28 -11.37 -9.91
C PHE A 139 14.89 -10.04 -9.45
N THR A 140 16.11 -10.09 -8.91
CA THR A 140 16.85 -8.90 -8.47
C THR A 140 17.07 -7.92 -9.62
N THR A 141 17.46 -8.42 -10.81
CA THR A 141 17.70 -7.60 -12.00
C THR A 141 16.42 -6.89 -12.46
N LEU A 142 15.28 -7.58 -12.48
CA LEU A 142 13.99 -7.01 -12.85
C LEU A 142 13.55 -5.94 -11.85
N VAL A 143 13.63 -6.24 -10.55
CA VAL A 143 13.30 -5.29 -9.48
C VAL A 143 14.17 -4.04 -9.56
N GLU A 144 15.49 -4.17 -9.69
CA GLU A 144 16.42 -3.04 -9.76
C GLU A 144 16.24 -2.21 -11.03
N ARG A 145 15.96 -2.85 -12.17
CA ARG A 145 15.83 -2.19 -13.46
C ARG A 145 14.52 -1.42 -13.61
N PHE A 146 13.41 -2.00 -13.14
CA PHE A 146 12.07 -1.46 -13.38
C PHE A 146 11.49 -0.70 -12.18
N SER A 147 12.05 -0.85 -10.97
CA SER A 147 11.66 -0.01 -9.82
C SER A 147 12.34 1.35 -9.90
N VAL A 148 11.68 2.27 -10.61
CA VAL A 148 12.04 3.69 -10.70
C VAL A 148 11.16 4.48 -9.73
N ALA A 149 11.67 5.61 -9.20
CA ALA A 149 10.87 6.52 -8.39
C ALA A 149 9.66 7.01 -9.21
N ALA A 150 8.46 6.85 -8.65
CA ALA A 150 7.24 7.24 -9.33
C ALA A 150 7.14 8.76 -9.46
N ASP A 151 6.47 9.22 -10.52
CA ASP A 151 6.16 10.64 -10.68
C ASP A 151 5.14 11.07 -9.62
N ARG A 152 5.56 11.95 -8.70
CA ARG A 152 4.75 12.36 -7.55
C ARG A 152 3.38 12.87 -7.97
N ASP A 153 3.33 13.73 -8.99
CA ASP A 153 2.08 14.35 -9.41
C ASP A 153 1.13 13.29 -9.97
N ALA A 154 1.63 12.35 -10.77
CA ALA A 154 0.83 11.23 -11.25
C ALA A 154 0.27 10.36 -10.11
N VAL A 155 1.07 9.99 -9.11
CA VAL A 155 0.60 9.12 -8.01
C VAL A 155 -0.38 9.88 -7.09
N VAL A 156 -0.15 11.15 -6.82
CA VAL A 156 -1.08 11.98 -6.01
C VAL A 156 -2.39 12.21 -6.75
N MET A 157 -2.37 12.46 -8.05
CA MET A 157 -3.59 12.58 -8.86
C MET A 157 -4.41 11.29 -8.87
N ALA A 158 -3.74 10.14 -8.97
CA ALA A 158 -4.40 8.83 -8.86
C ALA A 158 -5.03 8.64 -7.46
N LEU A 159 -4.34 9.04 -6.39
CA LEU A 159 -4.89 9.00 -5.02
C LEU A 159 -6.17 9.83 -4.91
N GLU A 160 -6.19 11.05 -5.46
CA GLU A 160 -7.37 11.92 -5.43
C GLU A 160 -8.54 11.34 -6.23
N GLU A 161 -8.29 10.71 -7.37
CA GLU A 161 -9.34 10.04 -8.15
C GLU A 161 -9.96 8.90 -7.36
N GLN A 162 -9.14 8.09 -6.70
CA GLN A 162 -9.60 6.99 -5.87
C GLN A 162 -10.37 7.43 -4.63
N GLU A 163 -10.04 8.59 -4.06
CA GLU A 163 -10.80 9.19 -2.96
C GLU A 163 -12.19 9.62 -3.41
N ARG A 164 -12.29 10.23 -4.60
CA ARG A 164 -13.59 10.57 -5.17
C ARG A 164 -14.42 9.30 -5.42
N ASP A 165 -13.78 8.19 -5.79
CA ASP A 165 -14.47 6.92 -5.95
C ASP A 165 -14.91 6.32 -4.61
N LEU A 166 -14.12 6.46 -3.55
CA LEU A 166 -14.53 6.11 -2.19
C LEU A 166 -15.77 6.92 -1.77
N GLU A 167 -15.78 8.22 -2.04
CA GLU A 167 -16.91 9.10 -1.74
C GLU A 167 -18.17 8.73 -2.55
N ARG A 168 -18.02 8.38 -3.83
CA ARG A 168 -19.15 8.03 -4.72
C ARG A 168 -19.69 6.62 -4.52
N HIS A 169 -18.80 5.66 -4.28
CA HIS A 169 -19.11 4.24 -4.37
C HIS A 169 -18.89 3.48 -3.04
N GLY A 170 -18.40 4.15 -1.99
CA GLY A 170 -18.12 3.53 -0.70
C GLY A 170 -16.98 2.51 -0.73
N ARG A 171 -16.20 2.47 -1.82
CA ARG A 171 -15.06 1.55 -2.00
C ARG A 171 -13.88 2.27 -2.61
N LEU A 172 -12.69 1.95 -2.13
CA LEU A 172 -11.45 2.42 -2.73
C LEU A 172 -11.17 1.65 -4.02
N GLY A 173 -10.89 2.37 -5.11
CA GLY A 173 -10.41 1.77 -6.35
C GLY A 173 -9.00 1.16 -6.19
N GLU A 174 -8.64 0.24 -7.09
CA GLU A 174 -7.27 -0.29 -7.17
C GLU A 174 -6.28 0.81 -7.56
N ALA A 175 -5.05 0.72 -7.02
CA ALA A 175 -4.00 1.66 -7.37
C ALA A 175 -3.32 1.28 -8.68
N PRO A 176 -2.87 2.27 -9.48
CA PRO A 176 -2.13 1.96 -10.69
C PRO A 176 -0.85 1.20 -10.33
N LEU A 177 -0.58 0.12 -11.07
CA LEU A 177 0.65 -0.64 -10.91
C LEU A 177 1.86 0.26 -11.18
N ALA A 178 2.87 0.21 -10.30
CA ALA A 178 4.13 0.94 -10.53
C ALA A 178 5.01 0.29 -11.59
N LEU A 179 4.73 -0.98 -11.91
CA LEU A 179 5.47 -1.83 -12.82
C LEU A 179 4.52 -2.28 -13.93
N GLU A 180 5.08 -2.54 -15.12
CA GLU A 180 4.31 -3.10 -16.22
C GLU A 180 3.76 -4.49 -15.86
N SER A 181 2.54 -4.81 -16.33
CA SER A 181 1.85 -6.08 -16.01
C SER A 181 2.72 -7.31 -16.32
N ASP A 182 3.37 -7.35 -17.48
CA ASP A 182 4.27 -8.45 -17.87
C ASP A 182 5.44 -8.63 -16.88
N THR A 183 5.97 -7.53 -16.33
CA THR A 183 7.04 -7.58 -15.33
C THR A 183 6.50 -8.12 -14.01
N VAL A 184 5.31 -7.68 -13.60
CA VAL A 184 4.65 -8.17 -12.38
C VAL A 184 4.37 -9.68 -12.47
N GLU A 185 3.82 -10.16 -13.59
CA GLU A 185 3.58 -11.58 -13.85
C GLU A 185 4.87 -12.40 -13.81
N THR A 186 5.95 -11.88 -14.40
CA THR A 186 7.27 -12.53 -14.38
C THR A 186 7.83 -12.62 -12.96
N LEU A 187 7.76 -11.53 -12.18
CA LEU A 187 8.20 -11.51 -10.79
C LEU A 187 7.39 -12.48 -9.91
N ALA A 188 6.07 -12.51 -10.09
CA ALA A 188 5.16 -13.43 -9.40
C ALA A 188 5.49 -14.90 -9.73
N GLY A 189 5.75 -15.21 -11.00
CA GLY A 189 6.14 -16.56 -11.41
C GLY A 189 7.50 -17.01 -10.84
N LEU A 190 8.47 -16.10 -10.76
CA LEU A 190 9.78 -16.38 -10.16
C LEU A 190 9.67 -16.64 -8.65
N VAL A 191 8.99 -15.75 -7.91
CA VAL A 191 8.85 -15.86 -6.46
C VAL A 191 7.92 -17.01 -6.08
N GLY A 192 6.81 -17.20 -6.79
CA GLY A 192 5.88 -18.30 -6.51
C GLY A 192 6.53 -19.69 -6.62
N TRP A 193 7.59 -19.83 -7.43
CA TRP A 193 8.42 -21.04 -7.42
C TRP A 193 9.36 -21.10 -6.19
N LEU A 194 10.06 -20.01 -5.89
CA LEU A 194 11.00 -19.94 -4.75
C LEU A 194 10.29 -20.06 -3.39
N GLU A 195 9.02 -19.66 -3.30
CA GLU A 195 8.18 -19.87 -2.12
C GLU A 195 7.92 -21.36 -1.88
N GLN A 196 7.64 -22.13 -2.94
CA GLN A 196 7.43 -23.59 -2.85
C GLN A 196 8.68 -24.35 -2.39
N THR A 197 9.87 -23.81 -2.66
CA THR A 197 11.15 -24.41 -2.27
C THR A 197 11.77 -23.81 -1.01
N ASP A 198 11.11 -22.84 -0.38
CA ASP A 198 11.61 -22.07 0.77
C ASP A 198 12.97 -21.36 0.51
N GLU A 199 13.22 -20.99 -0.75
CA GLU A 199 14.45 -20.30 -1.20
C GLU A 199 14.19 -18.83 -1.59
N HIS A 200 13.10 -18.22 -1.09
CA HIS A 200 12.63 -16.87 -1.47
C HIS A 200 13.19 -15.71 -0.62
N ALA A 201 13.78 -15.98 0.55
CA ALA A 201 14.15 -14.96 1.54
C ALA A 201 15.03 -13.82 0.99
N GLN A 202 15.98 -14.17 0.11
CA GLN A 202 16.89 -13.19 -0.48
C GLN A 202 16.20 -12.33 -1.56
N CYS A 203 15.26 -12.90 -2.33
CA CYS A 203 14.44 -12.14 -3.27
C CYS A 203 13.57 -11.11 -2.53
N VAL A 204 12.89 -11.55 -1.47
CA VAL A 204 12.09 -10.67 -0.61
C VAL A 204 12.94 -9.52 -0.06
N LYS A 205 14.13 -9.83 0.45
CA LYS A 205 15.05 -8.80 0.97
C LYS A 205 15.46 -7.76 -0.10
N GLN A 206 15.75 -8.19 -1.33
CA GLN A 206 16.08 -7.24 -2.41
C GLN A 206 14.87 -6.44 -2.86
N TYR A 207 13.68 -7.07 -2.91
CA TYR A 207 12.43 -6.39 -3.20
C TYR A 207 12.16 -5.28 -2.19
N VAL A 208 12.14 -5.62 -0.90
CA VAL A 208 11.92 -4.67 0.20
C VAL A 208 12.91 -3.51 0.12
N LYS A 209 14.21 -3.81 -0.05
CA LYS A 209 15.26 -2.80 -0.17
C LYS A 209 15.02 -1.82 -1.31
N GLN A 210 14.70 -2.31 -2.50
CA GLN A 210 14.53 -1.46 -3.68
C GLN A 210 13.20 -0.69 -3.64
N ARG A 211 12.08 -1.33 -3.27
CA ARG A 211 10.77 -0.67 -3.18
C ARG A 211 10.72 0.36 -2.05
N SER A 212 11.28 0.04 -0.88
CA SER A 212 11.40 1.01 0.22
C SER A 212 12.24 2.23 -0.17
N ARG A 213 13.29 2.03 -0.98
CA ARG A 213 14.05 3.15 -1.56
C ARG A 213 13.18 4.01 -2.48
N CYS A 214 12.43 3.41 -3.41
CA CYS A 214 11.51 4.15 -4.29
C CYS A 214 10.48 4.96 -3.50
N MET A 215 9.94 4.38 -2.43
CA MET A 215 8.99 5.07 -1.56
C MET A 215 9.65 6.24 -0.79
N ASN A 216 10.87 6.07 -0.30
CA ASN A 216 11.61 7.16 0.34
C ASN A 216 11.99 8.28 -0.64
N ASP A 217 12.35 7.94 -1.88
CA ASP A 217 12.63 8.92 -2.93
C ASP A 217 11.37 9.74 -3.24
N LEU A 218 10.19 9.09 -3.31
CA LEU A 218 8.89 9.77 -3.42
C LEU A 218 8.66 10.73 -2.24
N MET A 219 8.91 10.28 -1.00
CA MET A 219 8.79 11.12 0.20
C MET A 219 9.76 12.31 0.20
N ALA A 220 10.97 12.14 -0.36
CA ALA A 220 11.96 13.22 -0.45
C ALA A 220 11.54 14.29 -1.46
N THR A 221 10.97 13.91 -2.62
CA THR A 221 10.47 14.89 -3.61
C THR A 221 9.32 15.75 -3.09
N ALA A 222 8.56 15.26 -2.10
CA ALA A 222 7.53 16.04 -1.43
C ALA A 222 8.08 17.17 -0.54
N ARG A 223 9.37 17.12 -0.14
CA ARG A 223 10.02 18.17 0.67
C ARG A 223 10.44 19.39 -0.14
N ASP A 224 10.99 19.14 -1.33
CA ASP A 224 11.76 20.14 -2.08
C ASP A 224 10.89 21.19 -2.78
N GLU A 225 9.61 20.91 -3.00
CA GLU A 225 8.66 21.83 -3.63
C GLU A 225 7.72 22.52 -2.64
N SER A 226 8.20 22.82 -1.42
CA SER A 226 7.57 23.91 -0.67
C SER A 226 7.45 25.10 -1.62
N PRO A 227 6.27 25.72 -1.77
CA PRO A 227 6.13 26.87 -2.66
C PRO A 227 7.06 27.96 -2.13
N LEU A 228 8.24 28.04 -2.74
CA LEU A 228 9.07 29.22 -2.68
C LEU A 228 8.16 30.33 -3.18
N ILE A 229 7.71 31.18 -2.26
CA ILE A 229 7.34 32.55 -2.59
C ILE A 229 8.58 33.12 -3.29
N THR A 230 8.62 32.98 -4.60
CA THR A 230 9.66 33.51 -5.44
C THR A 230 9.21 34.94 -5.75
N PRO A 231 9.94 35.97 -5.31
CA PRO A 231 9.89 37.24 -6.01
C PRO A 231 10.38 36.94 -7.43
N GLN A 232 9.58 37.28 -8.43
CA GLN A 232 9.94 37.16 -9.83
C GLN A 232 11.34 37.76 -10.08
N SER A 233 12.33 36.90 -10.35
CA SER A 233 13.34 37.05 -11.41
C SER A 233 14.54 36.13 -11.15
N SER A 234 14.70 35.09 -11.97
CA SER A 234 15.95 34.84 -12.70
C SER A 234 15.84 33.51 -13.46
N LEU A 235 16.19 33.57 -14.75
CA LEU A 235 16.22 32.44 -15.67
C LEU A 235 17.19 31.35 -15.18
N PRO A 236 16.96 30.06 -15.52
CA PRO A 236 17.85 28.97 -15.15
C PRO A 236 19.20 29.09 -15.85
N ARG A 237 20.27 29.14 -15.05
CA ARG A 237 21.65 29.06 -15.55
C ARG A 237 21.95 27.61 -15.89
N ALA A 238 21.94 27.27 -17.17
CA ALA A 238 22.36 25.97 -17.68
C ALA A 238 23.80 25.66 -17.26
N ARG A 239 23.98 24.48 -16.66
CA ARG A 239 25.26 23.91 -16.24
C ARG A 239 25.85 23.19 -17.46
N SER A 240 26.77 23.81 -18.19
CA SER A 240 27.57 23.12 -19.20
C SER A 240 29.02 23.04 -18.74
N GLN A 241 29.44 21.82 -18.38
CA GLN A 241 30.84 21.43 -18.27
C GLN A 241 31.47 21.44 -19.67
N ILE A 242 32.48 22.30 -19.90
CA ILE A 242 33.46 22.10 -20.96
C ILE A 242 34.84 22.45 -20.40
N ASN A 243 35.72 21.43 -20.39
CA ASN A 243 37.15 21.56 -20.16
C ASN A 243 37.84 22.10 -21.43
N SER A 244 38.61 23.19 -21.33
CA SER A 244 39.89 23.31 -22.04
C SER A 244 40.76 24.49 -21.57
N LYS A 245 42.06 24.16 -21.50
CA LYS A 245 43.28 24.85 -21.05
C LYS A 245 43.59 26.27 -21.61
N THR A 246 44.19 27.07 -20.71
CA THR A 246 45.32 28.04 -20.89
C THR A 246 45.11 29.47 -21.45
N PRO A 247 45.97 30.45 -21.06
CA PRO A 247 45.56 31.83 -20.73
C PRO A 247 46.17 32.93 -21.62
N THR A 248 45.59 34.14 -21.62
CA THR A 248 46.36 35.35 -21.98
C THR A 248 45.80 36.64 -21.35
N ARG A 249 46.74 37.46 -20.88
CA ARG A 249 46.65 38.82 -20.35
C ARG A 249 45.80 39.79 -21.19
N GLY A 250 45.19 40.78 -20.53
CA GLY A 250 44.67 41.97 -21.20
C GLY A 250 44.11 43.01 -20.24
N PHE A 251 44.96 43.95 -19.83
CA PHE A 251 44.66 45.20 -19.14
C PHE A 251 43.61 46.04 -19.93
N LEU A 252 42.72 46.77 -19.25
CA LEU A 252 42.60 48.24 -19.36
C LEU A 252 41.47 48.81 -18.48
N ARG A 253 41.78 49.96 -17.89
CA ARG A 253 41.06 50.76 -16.90
C ARG A 253 40.36 51.94 -17.62
N ARG A 254 39.10 52.22 -17.25
CA ARG A 254 38.47 53.56 -17.00
C ARG A 254 38.24 54.52 -18.21
N PRO A 255 37.52 55.68 -18.04
CA PRO A 255 36.19 55.91 -17.42
C PRO A 255 35.35 57.02 -18.15
N SER A 256 34.21 57.39 -17.56
CA SER A 256 33.58 58.73 -17.50
C SER A 256 32.41 59.10 -18.41
N GLU A 257 31.34 59.59 -17.77
CA GLU A 257 30.42 60.70 -18.13
C GLU A 257 29.23 60.63 -17.14
N VAL A 258 29.24 61.26 -15.96
CA VAL A 258 28.96 62.67 -15.62
C VAL A 258 27.77 63.28 -16.37
N ARG A 259 26.58 63.25 -15.75
CA ARG A 259 25.65 64.40 -15.77
C ARG A 259 24.74 64.47 -14.53
N ALA A 260 24.98 65.54 -13.76
CA ALA A 260 24.13 66.33 -12.86
C ALA A 260 22.88 65.66 -12.21
N ARG A 261 22.87 65.45 -10.88
CA ARG A 261 22.56 66.43 -9.80
C ARG A 261 21.18 67.10 -9.92
N ARG A 262 20.25 66.64 -9.09
CA ARG A 262 19.41 67.50 -8.23
C ARG A 262 19.37 66.88 -6.83
N ASN A 263 20.14 67.48 -5.91
CA ASN A 263 20.00 67.28 -4.47
C ASN A 263 18.96 68.29 -3.97
N THR A 264 18.02 67.79 -3.17
CA THR A 264 17.43 68.52 -2.05
C THR A 264 17.62 67.62 -0.82
N GLU A 265 18.54 68.04 0.04
CA GLU A 265 18.75 67.56 1.41
C GLU A 265 17.49 67.94 2.24
N ALA A 266 17.03 67.27 3.28
CA ALA A 266 17.63 66.31 4.19
C ALA A 266 16.55 65.53 4.96
N SER A 267 16.99 64.42 5.56
CA SER A 267 16.70 64.01 6.94
C SER A 267 15.89 62.73 7.15
N VAL A 268 16.66 61.66 7.44
CA VAL A 268 16.50 60.76 8.59
C VAL A 268 15.08 60.26 8.86
N LEU A 269 14.73 59.11 8.26
CA LEU A 269 13.95 58.09 8.95
C LEU A 269 14.52 56.72 8.59
N GLY A 270 14.87 55.97 9.63
CA GLY A 270 15.49 54.67 9.54
C GLY A 270 14.63 53.68 8.77
N ARG A 271 15.29 52.92 7.90
CA ARG A 271 14.76 51.65 7.42
C ARG A 271 14.61 50.73 8.63
N SER A 272 13.39 50.63 9.15
CA SER A 272 12.99 49.45 9.93
C SER A 272 13.15 48.26 9.02
N HIS A 273 13.93 47.27 9.47
CA HIS A 273 13.87 45.92 8.95
C HIS A 273 12.51 45.33 9.34
N ASP A 274 11.46 45.66 8.60
CA ASP A 274 10.24 44.87 8.62
C ASP A 274 10.53 43.64 7.76
N SER A 275 11.10 42.60 8.37
CA SER A 275 10.82 41.24 7.91
C SER A 275 9.31 41.08 8.00
N ALA A 276 8.61 41.25 6.88
CA ALA A 276 7.21 40.88 6.78
C ALA A 276 7.12 39.41 7.22
N ALA A 277 6.62 39.18 8.44
CA ALA A 277 6.32 37.85 8.92
C ALA A 277 5.30 37.26 7.94
N ILE A 278 5.76 36.35 7.09
CA ILE A 278 4.90 35.66 6.13
C ILE A 278 3.95 34.81 6.99
N ASN A 279 2.70 35.25 7.10
CA ASN A 279 1.66 34.45 7.74
C ASN A 279 1.44 33.17 6.93
N TYR A 280 1.14 32.07 7.63
CA TYR A 280 0.79 30.82 6.99
C TYR A 280 -0.37 30.99 5.98
N VAL A 281 -0.19 30.43 4.80
CA VAL A 281 -1.21 30.36 3.75
C VAL A 281 -1.80 28.96 3.78
N GLN A 282 -3.14 28.87 3.81
CA GLN A 282 -3.84 27.59 3.85
C GLN A 282 -3.33 26.62 2.76
N GLY A 283 -3.10 25.36 3.15
CA GLY A 283 -2.66 24.30 2.24
C GLY A 283 -1.18 24.32 1.87
N THR A 284 -0.36 25.21 2.44
CA THR A 284 1.06 25.35 2.05
C THR A 284 2.05 24.59 2.94
N ASP A 285 1.59 23.96 4.02
CA ASP A 285 2.48 23.22 4.92
C ASP A 285 3.06 21.97 4.21
N PRO A 286 4.39 21.77 4.22
CA PRO A 286 5.03 20.63 3.54
C PRO A 286 4.54 19.27 4.04
N VAL A 287 4.07 19.18 5.29
CA VAL A 287 3.51 17.94 5.84
C VAL A 287 2.31 17.46 5.04
N LEU A 288 1.51 18.36 4.46
CA LEU A 288 0.35 17.99 3.64
C LEU A 288 0.76 17.15 2.43
N GLN A 289 1.86 17.53 1.78
CA GLN A 289 2.39 16.77 0.64
C GLN A 289 3.03 15.45 1.07
N HIS A 290 3.66 15.40 2.25
CA HIS A 290 4.16 14.13 2.80
C HIS A 290 3.03 13.15 3.11
N ILE A 291 1.90 13.61 3.65
CA ILE A 291 0.73 12.75 3.91
C ILE A 291 0.24 12.13 2.59
N ARG A 292 0.10 12.96 1.55
CA ARG A 292 -0.35 12.50 0.22
C ARG A 292 0.65 11.55 -0.42
N ALA A 293 1.93 11.90 -0.44
CA ALA A 293 2.99 11.08 -1.00
C ALA A 293 3.09 9.71 -0.30
N PHE A 294 3.02 9.68 1.03
CA PHE A 294 3.03 8.44 1.81
C PHE A 294 1.87 7.53 1.41
N LEU A 295 0.64 8.06 1.43
CA LEU A 295 -0.55 7.28 1.10
C LEU A 295 -0.55 6.77 -0.33
N ALA A 296 -0.21 7.65 -1.27
CA ALA A 296 -0.17 7.34 -2.68
C ALA A 296 0.85 6.21 -2.95
N GLY A 297 2.06 6.32 -2.38
CA GLY A 297 3.07 5.27 -2.43
C GLY A 297 2.62 3.97 -1.76
N ALA A 298 2.11 4.04 -0.53
CA ALA A 298 1.73 2.85 0.24
C ALA A 298 0.62 2.03 -0.44
N ARG A 299 -0.34 2.69 -1.10
CA ARG A 299 -1.39 2.02 -1.89
C ARG A 299 -0.84 1.32 -3.13
N GLN A 300 0.10 1.97 -3.81
CA GLN A 300 0.76 1.39 -4.96
C GLN A 300 1.59 0.16 -4.55
N GLU A 301 2.31 0.24 -3.43
CA GLU A 301 3.04 -0.91 -2.88
C GLU A 301 2.12 -2.04 -2.45
N LEU A 302 0.98 -1.75 -1.79
CA LEU A 302 -0.01 -2.77 -1.46
C LEU A 302 -0.47 -3.54 -2.71
N THR A 303 -0.78 -2.81 -3.78
CA THR A 303 -1.21 -3.42 -5.04
C THR A 303 -0.12 -4.30 -5.65
N LEU A 304 1.14 -3.85 -5.64
CA LEU A 304 2.25 -4.68 -6.14
C LEU A 304 2.48 -5.92 -5.29
N VAL A 305 2.47 -5.78 -3.96
CA VAL A 305 2.71 -6.89 -3.04
C VAL A 305 1.64 -7.97 -3.20
N GLN A 306 0.37 -7.57 -3.35
CA GLN A 306 -0.75 -8.49 -3.59
C GLN A 306 -0.65 -9.23 -4.93
N ASN A 307 -0.02 -8.63 -5.95
CA ASN A 307 0.11 -9.24 -7.27
C ASN A 307 1.40 -10.08 -7.42
N ILE A 308 2.38 -9.96 -6.52
CA ILE A 308 3.68 -10.63 -6.63
C ILE A 308 3.85 -11.78 -5.62
N PHE A 309 3.37 -11.63 -4.38
CA PHE A 309 3.65 -12.53 -3.26
C PHE A 309 2.40 -13.27 -2.77
N SER A 310 2.59 -14.44 -2.15
CA SER A 310 1.51 -15.17 -1.47
C SER A 310 1.00 -14.47 -0.21
N GLU A 311 -0.26 -14.72 0.15
CA GLU A 311 -0.96 -14.08 1.28
C GLU A 311 -0.18 -14.15 2.61
N ASP A 312 0.57 -15.24 2.83
CA ASP A 312 1.35 -15.46 4.05
C ASP A 312 2.51 -14.46 4.22
N LEU A 313 3.09 -13.97 3.12
CA LEU A 313 4.25 -13.07 3.14
C LEU A 313 3.87 -11.60 2.97
N GLN A 314 2.68 -11.31 2.43
CA GLN A 314 2.27 -9.95 2.05
C GLN A 314 2.36 -8.96 3.21
N ALA A 315 1.93 -9.35 4.42
CA ALA A 315 1.88 -8.44 5.56
C ALA A 315 3.27 -7.97 6.04
N ALA A 316 4.20 -8.91 6.14
CA ALA A 316 5.59 -8.62 6.53
C ALA A 316 6.31 -7.79 5.47
N ILE A 317 6.15 -8.15 4.19
CA ILE A 317 6.78 -7.43 3.08
C ILE A 317 6.25 -6.00 2.98
N LEU A 318 4.93 -5.82 3.03
CA LEU A 318 4.34 -4.49 2.96
C LEU A 318 4.78 -3.63 4.15
N HIS A 319 4.78 -4.20 5.35
CA HIS A 319 5.27 -3.52 6.56
C HIS A 319 6.69 -3.01 6.38
N ASP A 320 7.63 -3.86 5.96
CA ASP A 320 9.04 -3.48 5.82
C ASP A 320 9.28 -2.47 4.70
N VAL A 321 8.48 -2.52 3.62
CA VAL A 321 8.55 -1.52 2.54
C VAL A 321 8.12 -0.14 3.02
N VAL A 322 6.98 -0.04 3.72
CA VAL A 322 6.35 1.24 4.08
C VAL A 322 6.87 1.84 5.39
N LEU A 323 7.47 1.03 6.28
CA LEU A 323 7.94 1.47 7.59
C LEU A 323 8.90 2.68 7.53
N PRO A 324 9.97 2.69 6.71
CA PRO A 324 10.87 3.85 6.65
C PRO A 324 10.18 5.14 6.18
N ALA A 325 9.23 5.03 5.24
CA ALA A 325 8.47 6.17 4.77
C ALA A 325 7.47 6.69 5.83
N MET A 326 6.88 5.79 6.62
CA MET A 326 6.06 6.16 7.78
C MET A 326 6.89 6.89 8.84
N GLU A 327 8.10 6.43 9.14
CA GLU A 327 9.03 7.11 10.06
C GLU A 327 9.43 8.50 9.54
N ALA A 328 9.63 8.64 8.22
CA ALA A 328 9.89 9.92 7.58
C ALA A 328 8.70 10.89 7.73
N LEU A 329 7.46 10.40 7.56
CA LEU A 329 6.23 11.17 7.78
C LEU A 329 6.10 11.61 9.25
N ARG A 330 6.28 10.67 10.19
CA ARG A 330 6.27 10.97 11.64
C ARG A 330 7.31 12.01 12.01
N THR A 331 8.51 11.90 11.43
CA THR A 331 9.56 12.89 11.63
C THR A 331 9.16 14.26 11.08
N SER A 332 8.53 14.31 9.89
CA SER A 332 8.03 15.57 9.32
C SER A 332 6.99 16.24 10.22
N VAL A 333 6.04 15.46 10.74
CA VAL A 333 5.03 15.97 11.69
C VAL A 333 5.67 16.48 12.97
N ARG A 334 6.62 15.73 13.55
CA ARG A 334 7.33 16.16 14.75
C ARG A 334 8.08 17.47 14.53
N THR A 335 8.81 17.60 13.42
CA THR A 335 9.52 18.84 13.08
C THR A 335 8.57 20.02 12.88
N MET A 336 7.41 19.80 12.26
CA MET A 336 6.36 20.82 12.15
C MET A 336 5.85 21.24 13.54
N LEU A 337 5.59 20.29 14.44
CA LEU A 337 5.14 20.58 15.81
C LEU A 337 6.22 21.34 16.61
N ASP A 338 7.49 20.99 16.47
CA ASP A 338 8.61 21.69 17.12
C ASP A 338 8.71 23.14 16.62
N ASN A 339 8.61 23.36 15.31
CA ASN A 339 8.59 24.69 14.70
C ASN A 339 7.36 25.50 15.15
N SER A 340 6.20 24.85 15.21
CA SER A 340 4.95 25.46 15.68
C SER A 340 5.04 25.81 17.16
N ASN A 341 5.72 25.00 17.98
CA ASN A 341 5.92 25.30 19.40
C ASN A 341 6.73 26.60 19.59
N ARG A 342 7.71 26.87 18.72
CA ARG A 342 8.43 28.14 18.71
C ARG A 342 7.49 29.31 18.37
N HIS A 343 6.66 29.19 17.34
CA HIS A 343 5.68 30.23 16.98
C HIS A 343 4.64 30.47 18.06
N LEU A 344 4.27 29.43 18.81
CA LEU A 344 3.40 29.54 19.98
C LEU A 344 4.05 30.39 21.09
N THR A 345 5.32 30.14 21.41
CA THR A 345 6.07 30.97 22.39
C THR A 345 6.30 32.41 21.93
N GLU A 346 6.35 32.63 20.61
CA GLU A 346 6.45 33.96 20.00
C GLU A 346 5.09 34.66 19.86
N HIS A 347 3.99 34.02 20.29
CA HIS A 347 2.61 34.48 20.08
C HIS A 347 2.25 34.78 18.61
N SER A 348 2.88 34.06 17.67
CA SER A 348 2.64 34.17 16.23
C SER A 348 1.52 33.24 15.78
N PHE A 349 0.30 33.48 16.26
CA PHE A 349 -0.85 32.56 16.08
C PHE A 349 -1.26 32.33 14.62
N PHE A 350 -1.07 33.30 13.73
CA PHE A 350 -1.37 33.12 12.30
C PHE A 350 -0.53 32.02 11.65
N ASN A 351 0.71 31.81 12.13
CA ASN A 351 1.58 30.73 11.63
C ASN A 351 1.19 29.35 12.18
N LEU A 352 0.33 29.29 13.19
CA LEU A 352 -0.15 28.06 13.81
C LEU A 352 -1.42 27.51 13.15
N LEU A 353 -1.97 28.22 12.16
CA LEU A 353 -3.14 27.76 11.41
C LEU A 353 -2.83 26.48 10.59
N ASN A 354 -1.54 26.22 10.29
CA ASN A 354 -1.08 24.99 9.64
C ASN A 354 -1.47 23.72 10.42
N ILE A 355 -1.55 23.78 11.75
CA ILE A 355 -1.95 22.65 12.60
C ILE A 355 -3.36 22.17 12.24
N TYR A 356 -4.28 23.11 11.97
CA TYR A 356 -5.66 22.79 11.63
C TYR A 356 -5.78 22.21 10.22
N ASP A 357 -4.96 22.65 9.26
CA ASP A 357 -4.89 22.02 7.94
C ASP A 357 -4.39 20.58 8.04
N VAL A 358 -3.31 20.36 8.80
CA VAL A 358 -2.69 19.03 8.91
C VAL A 358 -3.59 18.05 9.64
N VAL A 359 -4.25 18.44 10.74
CA VAL A 359 -5.21 17.55 11.42
C VAL A 359 -6.42 17.25 10.53
N THR A 360 -6.89 18.24 9.74
CA THR A 360 -8.00 18.04 8.79
C THR A 360 -7.61 17.07 7.69
N GLU A 361 -6.42 17.21 7.10
CA GLU A 361 -5.95 16.30 6.05
C GLU A 361 -5.70 14.89 6.61
N LEU A 362 -5.11 14.77 7.81
CA LEU A 362 -4.97 13.47 8.46
C LEU A 362 -6.31 12.79 8.69
N HIS A 363 -7.31 13.52 9.22
CA HIS A 363 -8.66 12.99 9.41
C HIS A 363 -9.33 12.61 8.09
N ARG A 364 -9.29 13.50 7.08
CA ARG A 364 -9.90 13.26 5.75
C ARG A 364 -9.36 11.98 5.10
N LYS A 365 -8.08 11.70 5.30
CA LYS A 365 -7.40 10.55 4.71
C LYS A 365 -7.45 9.27 5.56
N GLU A 366 -8.06 9.31 6.75
CA GLU A 366 -8.14 8.17 7.68
C GLU A 366 -8.63 6.88 7.00
N PRO A 367 -9.71 6.88 6.19
CA PRO A 367 -10.18 5.66 5.54
C PRO A 367 -9.15 5.05 4.59
N CYS A 368 -8.34 5.89 3.94
CA CYS A 368 -7.26 5.44 3.04
C CYS A 368 -6.09 4.86 3.85
N PHE A 369 -5.72 5.47 4.98
CA PHE A 369 -4.75 4.90 5.91
C PHE A 369 -5.22 3.55 6.43
N ALA A 370 -6.47 3.45 6.92
CA ALA A 370 -7.06 2.21 7.40
C ALA A 370 -7.14 1.12 6.30
N ALA A 371 -7.35 1.51 5.04
CA ALA A 371 -7.39 0.58 3.92
C ALA A 371 -6.03 -0.05 3.61
N VAL A 372 -4.93 0.68 3.80
CA VAL A 372 -3.58 0.16 3.54
C VAL A 372 -2.99 -0.52 4.77
N LEU A 373 -3.03 0.17 5.93
CA LEU A 373 -2.35 -0.27 7.14
C LEU A 373 -3.01 -1.50 7.80
N ARG A 374 -4.22 -1.90 7.39
CA ARG A 374 -4.80 -3.19 7.80
C ARG A 374 -4.04 -4.40 7.24
N TYR A 375 -3.29 -4.21 6.15
CA TYR A 375 -2.50 -5.24 5.50
C TYR A 375 -1.04 -5.25 5.96
N THR A 376 -0.67 -4.40 6.93
CA THR A 376 0.66 -4.42 7.55
C THR A 376 0.61 -5.14 8.89
N GLU A 377 1.79 -5.47 9.44
CA GLU A 377 1.90 -5.98 10.81
C GLU A 377 1.35 -5.00 11.87
N ASP A 378 1.08 -5.53 13.06
CA ASP A 378 0.44 -4.83 14.16
C ASP A 378 1.19 -3.53 14.55
N GLY A 379 0.43 -2.47 14.82
CA GLY A 379 0.95 -1.22 15.40
C GLY A 379 1.15 -0.07 14.42
N MET A 380 1.20 -0.30 13.11
CA MET A 380 1.33 0.78 12.11
C MET A 380 0.13 1.73 12.10
N PHE A 381 -1.09 1.18 12.18
CA PHE A 381 -2.30 2.00 12.33
C PHE A 381 -2.31 2.79 13.64
N GLN A 382 -1.82 2.20 14.73
CA GLN A 382 -1.69 2.89 16.02
C GLN A 382 -0.65 4.02 15.97
N ALA A 383 0.44 3.85 15.22
CA ALA A 383 1.43 4.89 15.00
C ALA A 383 0.83 6.09 14.25
N TYR A 384 0.02 5.82 13.22
CA TYR A 384 -0.73 6.84 12.50
C TYR A 384 -1.74 7.57 13.41
N MET A 385 -2.52 6.82 14.19
CA MET A 385 -3.49 7.40 15.13
C MET A 385 -2.82 8.25 16.21
N GLY A 386 -1.71 7.78 16.78
CA GLY A 386 -0.92 8.54 17.75
C GLY A 386 -0.37 9.84 17.16
N MET A 387 0.03 9.83 15.89
CA MET A 387 0.44 11.04 15.18
C MET A 387 -0.74 12.01 15.01
N MET A 388 -1.90 11.54 14.55
CA MET A 388 -3.10 12.37 14.40
C MET A 388 -3.52 13.02 15.73
N LEU A 389 -3.54 12.23 16.81
CA LEU A 389 -3.84 12.71 18.16
C LEU A 389 -2.82 13.75 18.62
N SER A 390 -1.52 13.56 18.37
CA SER A 390 -0.49 14.53 18.75
C SER A 390 -0.69 15.91 18.10
N VAL A 391 -1.14 15.95 16.84
CA VAL A 391 -1.46 17.19 16.12
C VAL A 391 -2.73 17.82 16.67
N ALA A 392 -3.77 17.02 16.95
CA ALA A 392 -5.02 17.49 17.55
C ALA A 392 -4.80 18.09 18.95
N GLU A 393 -4.02 17.43 19.81
CA GLU A 393 -3.67 17.93 21.14
C GLU A 393 -2.86 19.24 21.07
N PHE A 394 -1.96 19.35 20.10
CA PHE A 394 -1.25 20.60 19.84
C PHE A 394 -2.22 21.71 19.43
N GLY A 395 -3.15 21.43 18.50
CA GLY A 395 -4.19 22.37 18.08
C GLY A 395 -5.06 22.86 19.23
N ARG A 396 -5.44 21.94 20.14
CA ARG A 396 -6.16 22.30 21.38
C ARG A 396 -5.37 23.28 22.22
N ARG A 397 -4.08 23.00 22.45
CA ARG A 397 -3.20 23.89 23.20
C ARG A 397 -3.08 25.28 22.57
N VAL A 398 -2.91 25.36 21.24
CA VAL A 398 -2.89 26.65 20.51
C VAL A 398 -4.17 27.45 20.77
N THR A 399 -5.32 26.78 20.70
CA THR A 399 -6.64 27.41 20.87
C THR A 399 -6.83 27.98 22.28
N LEU A 400 -6.35 27.27 23.31
CA LEU A 400 -6.44 27.69 24.71
C LEU A 400 -5.39 28.76 25.06
N GLU A 401 -4.15 28.61 24.61
CA GLU A 401 -3.10 29.61 24.84
C GLU A 401 -3.39 30.94 24.17
N PHE A 402 -4.13 30.95 23.05
CA PHE A 402 -4.63 32.18 22.45
C PHE A 402 -5.56 32.96 23.39
N GLN A 403 -6.46 32.25 24.09
CA GLN A 403 -7.34 32.87 25.07
C GLN A 403 -6.54 33.44 26.26
N ASP A 404 -5.53 32.72 26.72
CA ASP A 404 -4.65 33.16 27.80
C ASP A 404 -3.78 34.36 27.40
N MET A 405 -3.32 34.41 26.15
CA MET A 405 -2.61 35.57 25.60
C MET A 405 -3.47 36.84 25.67
N ILE A 406 -4.75 36.75 25.28
CA ILE A 406 -5.67 37.90 25.36
C ILE A 406 -5.86 38.35 26.81
N ASN A 407 -5.94 37.42 27.76
CA ASN A 407 -6.11 37.77 29.19
C ASN A 407 -4.86 38.46 29.77
N THR A 408 -3.69 37.96 29.39
CA THR A 408 -2.38 38.31 29.96
C THR A 408 -1.75 39.53 29.30
N ASP A 409 -2.25 39.97 28.13
CA ASP A 409 -1.73 41.16 27.46
C ASP A 409 -1.83 42.41 28.35
N ALA A 410 -0.68 42.79 28.90
CA ALA A 410 -0.48 43.94 29.78
C ALA A 410 0.05 45.16 29.03
N SER A 411 -0.02 45.17 27.70
CA SER A 411 0.46 46.28 26.87
C SER A 411 -0.16 47.61 27.32
N LYS A 412 0.70 48.53 27.80
CA LYS A 412 0.32 49.90 28.20
C LYS A 412 0.14 50.86 27.02
N LYS A 413 0.25 50.36 25.78
CA LYS A 413 0.06 51.14 24.56
C LYS A 413 -1.43 51.47 24.42
N LEU A 414 -1.86 52.52 25.11
CA LEU A 414 -3.19 53.10 25.01
C LEU A 414 -3.16 54.19 23.93
N PRO A 415 -4.02 54.09 22.89
CA PRO A 415 -4.15 55.17 21.91
C PRO A 415 -4.66 56.44 22.62
N LEU A 416 -3.93 57.54 22.48
CA LEU A 416 -4.31 58.85 23.07
C LEU A 416 -5.63 59.39 22.50
N ASP A 417 -5.98 58.95 21.29
CA ASP A 417 -7.19 59.31 20.54
C ASP A 417 -8.38 58.37 20.81
N ALA A 418 -8.26 57.45 21.78
CA ALA A 418 -9.30 56.47 22.12
C ALA A 418 -9.76 55.60 20.92
N THR A 419 -8.88 55.36 19.94
CA THR A 419 -9.15 54.45 18.81
C THR A 419 -9.15 52.97 19.22
N VAL A 420 -9.51 52.10 18.26
CA VAL A 420 -9.55 50.64 18.46
C VAL A 420 -8.17 50.13 18.85
N ASN A 421 -8.11 49.32 19.91
CA ASN A 421 -6.87 48.74 20.40
C ASN A 421 -6.33 47.72 19.40
N GLU A 422 -5.01 47.70 19.22
CA GLU A 422 -4.34 46.75 18.34
C GLU A 422 -4.66 45.29 18.71
N LEU A 423 -4.72 44.97 20.01
CA LEU A 423 -5.12 43.64 20.50
C LEU A 423 -6.50 43.24 20.00
N THR A 424 -7.46 44.17 20.01
CA THR A 424 -8.83 43.92 19.52
C THR A 424 -8.84 43.63 18.04
N ALA A 425 -8.12 44.42 17.24
CA ALA A 425 -8.01 44.21 15.81
C ALA A 425 -7.30 42.87 15.48
N GLN A 426 -6.20 42.54 16.15
CA GLN A 426 -5.48 41.30 15.93
C GLN A 426 -6.28 40.07 16.38
N ALA A 427 -6.94 40.14 17.54
CA ALA A 427 -7.73 39.03 18.07
C ALA A 427 -8.90 38.69 17.13
N LEU A 428 -9.67 39.69 16.70
CA LEU A 428 -10.79 39.47 15.78
C LEU A 428 -10.33 39.03 14.39
N LYS A 429 -9.18 39.53 13.91
CA LYS A 429 -8.57 39.02 12.68
C LYS A 429 -8.24 37.53 12.80
N PHE A 430 -7.63 37.09 13.90
CA PHE A 430 -7.33 35.69 14.11
C PHE A 430 -8.59 34.83 14.17
N VAL A 431 -9.60 35.23 14.96
CA VAL A 431 -10.89 34.52 15.04
C VAL A 431 -11.55 34.42 13.66
N ASN A 432 -11.48 35.47 12.84
CA ASN A 432 -12.00 35.46 11.48
C ASN A 432 -11.24 34.51 10.54
N HIS A 433 -9.98 34.18 10.81
CA HIS A 433 -9.27 33.11 10.08
C HIS A 433 -9.58 31.74 10.69
N ALA A 434 -9.73 31.65 12.01
CA ALA A 434 -10.06 30.40 12.69
C ALA A 434 -11.43 29.83 12.26
N ILE A 435 -12.35 30.68 11.80
CA ILE A 435 -13.66 30.26 11.26
C ILE A 435 -13.52 29.40 9.99
N ASP A 436 -12.48 29.61 9.19
CA ASP A 436 -12.16 28.76 8.02
C ASP A 436 -11.84 27.33 8.43
N TYR A 437 -11.39 27.16 9.68
CA TYR A 437 -11.03 25.90 10.30
C TYR A 437 -12.05 25.46 11.37
N ARG A 438 -13.30 25.98 11.34
CA ARG A 438 -14.28 25.79 12.42
C ARG A 438 -14.43 24.33 12.87
N GLU A 439 -14.48 23.40 11.92
CA GLU A 439 -14.67 21.97 12.20
C GLU A 439 -13.44 21.37 12.89
N ALA A 440 -12.25 21.75 12.43
CA ALA A 440 -11.00 21.34 13.04
C ALA A 440 -10.85 21.93 14.46
N VAL A 441 -11.07 23.24 14.61
CA VAL A 441 -11.01 23.96 15.89
C VAL A 441 -12.01 23.35 16.89
N ALA A 442 -13.27 23.16 16.48
CA ALA A 442 -14.30 22.53 17.29
C ALA A 442 -13.90 21.10 17.71
N THR A 443 -13.38 20.32 16.77
CA THR A 443 -12.96 18.93 17.05
C THR A 443 -11.82 18.89 18.06
N VAL A 444 -10.78 19.73 17.91
CA VAL A 444 -9.63 19.71 18.84
C VAL A 444 -9.97 20.27 20.23
N LEU A 445 -10.98 21.12 20.34
CA LEU A 445 -11.42 21.70 21.62
C LEU A 445 -12.07 20.68 22.56
N ARG A 446 -12.41 19.50 22.06
CA ARG A 446 -13.01 18.45 22.87
C ARG A 446 -12.10 18.03 24.04
N PRO A 447 -12.64 17.84 25.24
CA PRO A 447 -11.86 17.34 26.37
C PRO A 447 -11.47 15.86 26.21
N ASP A 448 -12.24 15.11 25.41
CA ASP A 448 -12.20 13.64 25.28
C ASP A 448 -11.55 13.15 23.97
N LEU A 449 -10.58 13.91 23.42
CA LEU A 449 -9.90 13.57 22.15
C LEU A 449 -9.43 12.11 22.03
N ALA A 450 -9.03 11.50 23.14
CA ALA A 450 -8.50 10.14 23.21
C ALA A 450 -9.49 9.09 23.77
N ALA A 451 -10.73 9.47 24.10
CA ALA A 451 -11.66 8.58 24.80
C ALA A 451 -12.27 7.50 23.88
N THR A 452 -12.22 7.69 22.56
CA THR A 452 -12.77 6.75 21.58
C THR A 452 -11.68 5.86 21.02
N ARG A 453 -12.00 4.56 20.90
CA ARG A 453 -11.16 3.46 20.40
C ARG A 453 -10.63 3.68 18.97
N GLY A 454 -9.69 4.61 18.79
CA GLY A 454 -8.98 4.78 17.54
C GLY A 454 -9.68 5.65 16.49
N GLU A 455 -10.62 6.53 16.87
CA GLU A 455 -11.23 7.50 15.94
C GLU A 455 -11.23 8.91 16.55
N LEU A 456 -10.79 9.87 15.73
CA LEU A 456 -10.96 11.30 16.01
C LEU A 456 -12.40 11.64 15.62
N ASN A 457 -13.34 11.57 16.58
CA ASN A 457 -14.77 11.84 16.38
C ASN A 457 -15.00 13.27 15.86
N TRP A 458 -14.89 13.44 14.54
CA TRP A 458 -14.86 14.73 13.87
C TRP A 458 -16.22 15.41 13.90
N LEU A 459 -16.25 16.66 14.36
CA LEU A 459 -17.48 17.45 14.42
C LEU A 459 -17.77 18.10 13.07
N LYS A 460 -19.03 18.07 12.65
CA LYS A 460 -19.51 18.71 11.41
C LYS A 460 -20.80 19.47 11.69
N GLY A 461 -21.11 20.44 10.82
CA GLY A 461 -22.39 21.14 10.86
C GLY A 461 -22.66 21.83 12.21
N GLU A 462 -23.86 21.63 12.75
CA GLU A 462 -24.37 22.30 13.95
C GLU A 462 -23.52 22.02 15.20
N ASP A 463 -23.09 20.77 15.42
CA ASP A 463 -22.26 20.42 16.59
C ASP A 463 -20.90 21.14 16.56
N ALA A 464 -20.29 21.24 15.37
CA ALA A 464 -19.05 21.99 15.20
C ALA A 464 -19.27 23.49 15.44
N ASN A 465 -20.37 24.04 14.93
CA ASN A 465 -20.73 25.43 15.15
C ASN A 465 -20.94 25.73 16.64
N ASN A 466 -21.70 24.88 17.35
CA ASN A 466 -21.97 25.02 18.78
C ASN A 466 -20.66 25.03 19.61
N MET A 467 -19.79 24.04 19.39
CA MET A 467 -18.50 23.96 20.09
C MET A 467 -17.59 25.16 19.77
N PHE A 468 -17.55 25.61 18.51
CA PHE A 468 -16.80 26.80 18.13
C PHE A 468 -17.35 28.06 18.82
N CYS A 469 -18.67 28.21 18.89
CA CYS A 469 -19.34 29.29 19.59
C CYS A 469 -19.08 29.25 21.11
N ASP A 470 -19.05 28.06 21.70
CA ASP A 470 -18.75 27.84 23.12
C ASP A 470 -17.32 28.24 23.48
N TRP A 471 -16.38 28.14 22.56
CA TRP A 471 -15.03 28.71 22.71
C TRP A 471 -14.97 30.22 22.43
N LEU A 472 -15.68 30.68 21.41
CA LEU A 472 -15.68 32.09 21.03
C LEU A 472 -16.23 33.00 22.15
N ARG A 473 -17.28 32.56 22.86
CA ARG A 473 -17.90 33.31 23.96
C ARG A 473 -16.87 33.68 25.06
N PRO A 474 -16.14 32.72 25.67
CA PRO A 474 -15.03 33.01 26.58
C PRO A 474 -13.95 33.92 25.97
N VAL A 475 -13.55 33.71 24.72
CA VAL A 475 -12.53 34.56 24.06
C VAL A 475 -12.97 36.02 24.01
N ILE A 476 -14.19 36.29 23.57
CA ILE A 476 -14.74 37.65 23.52
C ILE A 476 -14.90 38.22 24.94
N SER A 477 -15.40 37.43 25.89
CA SER A 477 -15.55 37.85 27.30
C SER A 477 -14.20 38.22 27.94
N THR A 478 -13.15 37.45 27.65
CA THR A 478 -11.78 37.75 28.10
C THR A 478 -11.26 39.04 27.45
N LEU A 479 -11.49 39.23 26.15
CA LEU A 479 -11.10 40.44 25.43
C LEU A 479 -11.81 41.68 26.00
N THR A 480 -13.12 41.63 26.23
CA THR A 480 -13.87 42.75 26.81
C THR A 480 -13.41 43.06 28.23
N SER A 481 -13.12 42.03 29.03
CA SER A 481 -12.59 42.20 30.39
C SER A 481 -11.19 42.82 30.40
N ASN A 482 -10.32 42.44 29.45
CA ASN A 482 -9.00 43.04 29.26
C ASN A 482 -9.12 44.51 28.83
N LEU A 483 -10.02 44.84 27.89
CA LEU A 483 -10.28 46.22 27.47
C LEU A 483 -10.80 47.09 28.60
N LEU A 484 -11.69 46.57 29.45
CA LEU A 484 -12.16 47.26 30.65
C LEU A 484 -11.03 47.51 31.66
N ARG A 485 -10.08 46.57 31.80
CA ARG A 485 -8.89 46.75 32.63
C ARG A 485 -7.99 47.85 32.08
N LYS A 486 -7.83 47.90 30.76
CA LYS A 486 -7.04 48.91 30.04
C LYS A 486 -7.67 50.29 30.06
N SER A 487 -9.00 50.41 29.97
CA SER A 487 -9.68 51.72 29.97
C SER A 487 -9.48 52.49 31.28
N ARG A 488 -9.26 51.79 32.40
CA ARG A 488 -8.89 52.40 33.70
C ARG A 488 -7.53 53.10 33.70
N GLY A 489 -6.74 52.94 32.63
CA GLY A 489 -5.46 53.62 32.44
C GLY A 489 -5.58 55.04 31.86
N TYR A 490 -6.77 55.47 31.42
CA TYR A 490 -7.01 56.86 31.00
C TYR A 490 -7.28 57.76 32.21
N GLU A 491 -6.78 58.99 32.17
CA GLU A 491 -7.04 59.99 33.23
C GLU A 491 -8.46 60.56 33.15
N ASP A 492 -8.98 60.76 31.93
CA ASP A 492 -10.34 61.25 31.69
C ASP A 492 -11.32 60.09 31.46
N GLU A 493 -12.35 60.04 32.30
CA GLU A 493 -13.44 59.05 32.24
C GLU A 493 -14.19 59.09 30.90
N SER A 494 -14.29 60.27 30.28
CA SER A 494 -14.95 60.47 28.98
C SER A 494 -14.16 59.78 27.86
N VAL A 495 -12.84 59.90 27.89
CA VAL A 495 -11.93 59.26 26.91
C VAL A 495 -11.93 57.75 27.11
N ALA A 496 -11.96 57.28 28.37
CA ALA A 496 -12.10 55.86 28.69
C ALA A 496 -13.42 55.27 28.13
N ALA A 497 -14.53 56.02 28.25
CA ALA A 497 -15.83 55.62 27.72
C ALA A 497 -15.83 55.56 26.18
N VAL A 498 -15.24 56.56 25.51
CA VAL A 498 -15.09 56.58 24.04
C VAL A 498 -14.24 55.41 23.55
N PHE A 499 -13.15 55.10 24.25
CA PHE A 499 -12.29 53.95 23.94
C PHE A 499 -13.07 52.63 24.00
N LEU A 500 -13.84 52.41 25.07
CA LEU A 500 -14.67 51.21 25.19
C LEU A 500 -15.74 51.16 24.11
N LEU A 501 -16.42 52.27 23.83
CA LEU A 501 -17.44 52.34 22.78
C LEU A 501 -16.87 51.97 21.41
N ASN A 502 -15.71 52.51 21.05
CA ASN A 502 -15.06 52.22 19.77
C ASN A 502 -14.67 50.74 19.64
N ASN A 503 -14.06 50.16 20.68
CA ASN A 503 -13.66 48.75 20.66
C ASN A 503 -14.85 47.80 20.68
N TYR A 504 -15.87 48.05 21.50
CA TYR A 504 -17.08 47.23 21.53
C TYR A 504 -17.87 47.34 20.23
N SER A 505 -17.98 48.54 19.65
CA SER A 505 -18.58 48.71 18.32
C SER A 505 -17.82 47.93 17.26
N TYR A 506 -16.49 47.91 17.31
CA TYR A 506 -15.66 47.13 16.39
C TYR A 506 -15.85 45.63 16.57
N ILE A 507 -15.92 45.13 17.81
CA ILE A 507 -16.24 43.72 18.11
C ILE A 507 -17.60 43.34 17.53
N VAL A 508 -18.66 44.10 17.85
CA VAL A 508 -20.01 43.82 17.37
C VAL A 508 -20.08 43.82 15.85
N ARG A 509 -19.50 44.83 15.17
CA ARG A 509 -19.46 44.90 13.70
C ARG A 509 -18.70 43.74 13.08
N SER A 510 -17.65 43.25 13.72
CA SER A 510 -16.89 42.10 13.22
C SER A 510 -17.68 40.81 13.33
N LEU A 511 -18.39 40.62 14.46
CA LEU A 511 -19.25 39.46 14.71
C LEU A 511 -20.58 39.51 13.94
N ASP A 512 -21.01 40.68 13.49
CA ASP A 512 -22.21 40.85 12.63
C ASP A 512 -21.91 40.60 11.14
N SER A 513 -20.66 40.29 10.80
CA SER A 513 -20.33 39.87 9.43
C SER A 513 -21.06 38.57 9.08
N GLU A 514 -21.38 38.41 7.80
CA GLU A 514 -22.16 37.28 7.26
C GLU A 514 -21.60 35.92 7.71
N ARG A 515 -20.27 35.78 7.71
CA ARG A 515 -19.58 34.55 8.13
C ARG A 515 -19.92 34.12 9.56
N PHE A 516 -19.90 35.05 10.51
CA PHE A 516 -20.23 34.75 11.90
C PHE A 516 -21.74 34.58 12.08
N ARG A 517 -22.57 35.32 11.35
CA ARG A 517 -24.03 35.14 11.37
C ARG A 517 -24.44 33.74 10.89
N ASP A 518 -23.77 33.19 9.89
CA ASP A 518 -24.07 31.84 9.41
C ASP A 518 -23.75 30.78 10.48
N VAL A 519 -22.58 30.88 11.11
CA VAL A 519 -22.16 29.94 12.18
C VAL A 519 -23.02 30.11 13.44
N MET A 520 -23.22 31.33 13.90
CA MET A 520 -23.99 31.64 15.12
C MET A 520 -25.50 31.43 14.93
N GLY A 521 -26.02 31.69 13.73
CA GLY A 521 -27.44 31.50 13.39
C GLY A 521 -27.83 30.04 13.30
N GLN A 522 -26.91 29.18 12.82
CA GLN A 522 -27.07 27.73 12.85
C GLN A 522 -26.84 27.13 14.23
N ALA A 523 -26.10 27.80 15.11
CA ALA A 523 -25.91 27.38 16.51
C ALA A 523 -27.07 27.79 17.43
N ALA A 524 -27.85 28.81 17.08
CA ALA A 524 -28.94 29.37 17.88
C ALA A 524 -30.33 28.75 17.58
N SER A 525 -30.41 27.77 16.69
CA SER A 525 -31.66 27.04 16.36
C SER A 525 -32.04 25.92 17.33
N ALA A 526 -31.26 25.75 18.41
CA ALA A 526 -31.53 24.85 19.54
C ALA A 526 -31.73 25.67 20.83
#